data_AF-A0A819GFY7-F1
#
_entry.id   AF-A0A819GFY7-F1
#
_cell.length_a   1.000
_cell.length_b   1.000
_cell.length_c   1.000
_cell.angle_alpha   90.00
_cell.angle_beta   90.00
_cell.angle_gamma   90.00
#
_symmetry.space_group_name_H-M   'P 1'
#
loop_
_entity.id
_entity.type
_entity.pdbx_description
1 polymer ?
#
loop_
_entity_poly.entity_id
_entity_poly.type
_entity_poly.pdbx_seq_one_letter_code
_entity_poly.pdbx_strand_id
1 'polypeptide(L)'
;DLINLKRLYLESNFLKNLPYELGKLNIEDLGLNNNPLGDHILSLFARPNGTREVMNYLREKWNLLCSFSKMSSYKMPLSWDNTEIDPNENNSNI
;
A
#
# COMPACT_ATOMS: atom_id res chain seq x y z
N ASP A 1 10.50 -14.87 10.40
CA ASP A 1 9.17 -14.39 9.98
C ASP A 1 8.28 -14.05 11.17
N LEU A 2 7.76 -12.82 11.21
CA LEU A 2 6.85 -12.33 12.27
C LEU A 2 5.38 -12.71 11.99
N ILE A 3 5.14 -13.66 11.08
CA ILE A 3 3.80 -14.03 10.57
C ILE A 3 2.88 -14.57 11.68
N ASN A 4 3.45 -15.02 12.81
CA ASN A 4 2.73 -15.53 13.96
C ASN A 4 2.40 -14.46 15.03
N LEU A 5 2.78 -13.19 14.80
CA LEU A 5 2.59 -12.14 15.79
C LEU A 5 1.12 -11.68 15.80
N LYS A 6 0.38 -12.09 16.83
CA LYS A 6 -1.04 -11.76 17.00
C LYS A 6 -1.28 -10.44 17.73
N ARG A 7 -0.35 -10.00 18.57
CA ARG A 7 -0.51 -8.82 19.41
C ARG A 7 0.74 -7.96 19.38
N LEU A 8 0.57 -6.66 19.22
CA LEU A 8 1.65 -5.70 19.16
C LEU A 8 1.28 -4.45 19.97
N TYR A 9 1.97 -4.21 21.08
CA TYR A 9 1.76 -3.02 21.90
C TYR A 9 2.94 -2.08 21.72
N LEU A 10 2.68 -0.91 21.13
CA LEU A 10 3.64 0.16 20.87
C LEU A 10 3.23 1.43 21.61
N GLU A 11 2.52 1.28 22.72
CA GLU A 11 1.99 2.42 23.47
C GLU A 11 3.11 3.31 24.02
N SER A 12 2.83 4.60 24.15
CA SER A 12 3.74 5.61 24.70
C SER A 12 5.09 5.71 23.98
N ASN A 13 5.08 5.54 22.66
CA ASN A 13 6.22 5.85 21.81
C ASN A 13 6.01 7.19 21.09
N PHE A 14 7.04 7.68 20.42
CA PHE A 14 6.95 8.90 19.61
C PHE A 14 6.70 8.60 18.13
N LEU A 15 5.92 7.56 17.84
CA LEU A 15 5.62 7.15 16.48
C LEU A 15 4.69 8.17 15.82
N LYS A 16 5.19 8.80 14.76
CA LYS A 16 4.40 9.74 13.93
C LYS A 16 3.65 9.03 12.81
N ASN A 17 4.25 7.97 12.29
CA ASN A 17 3.73 7.16 11.19
C ASN A 17 3.95 5.68 11.48
N LEU A 18 3.07 4.84 10.95
CA LEU A 18 3.22 3.39 10.97
C LEU A 18 3.62 2.89 9.57
N PRO A 19 4.60 1.97 9.47
CA PRO A 19 4.96 1.37 8.19
C PRO A 19 3.81 0.54 7.62
N TYR A 20 3.57 0.65 6.30
CA TYR A 20 2.48 -0.05 5.62
C TYR A 20 2.70 -1.57 5.56
N GLU A 21 3.96 -1.99 5.63
CA GLU A 21 4.42 -3.37 5.73
C GLU A 21 3.75 -4.12 6.90
N LEU A 22 3.34 -3.41 7.96
CA LEU A 22 2.58 -4.00 9.06
C LEU A 22 1.27 -4.63 8.60
N GLY A 23 0.66 -4.16 7.51
CA GLY A 23 -0.54 -4.75 6.92
C GLY A 23 -0.35 -6.20 6.44
N LYS A 24 0.90 -6.65 6.24
CA LYS A 24 1.26 -8.03 5.91
C LYS A 24 1.16 -8.96 7.14
N LEU A 25 1.25 -8.40 8.34
CA LEU A 25 1.11 -9.16 9.58
C LEU A 25 -0.38 -9.38 9.88
N ASN A 26 -0.71 -10.51 10.50
CA ASN A 26 -2.07 -10.83 10.93
C ASN A 26 -2.22 -10.49 12.42
N ILE A 27 -2.10 -9.20 12.74
CA ILE A 27 -2.24 -8.69 14.11
C ILE A 27 -3.73 -8.60 14.46
N GLU A 28 -4.12 -9.27 15.53
CA GLU A 28 -5.47 -9.25 16.11
C GLU A 28 -5.63 -8.08 17.09
N ASP A 29 -4.56 -7.73 17.82
CA ASP A 29 -4.58 -6.66 18.82
C ASP A 29 -3.37 -5.71 18.68
N LEU A 30 -3.64 -4.40 18.68
CA LEU A 30 -2.67 -3.36 18.40
C LEU A 30 -2.85 -2.22 19.40
N GLY A 31 -1.84 -1.99 20.24
CA GLY A 31 -1.81 -0.86 21.16
C GLY A 31 -1.01 0.30 20.59
N LEU A 32 -1.69 1.40 20.24
CA LEU A 32 -1.05 2.62 19.71
C LEU A 32 -1.23 3.85 20.60
N ASN A 33 -1.81 3.66 21.79
CA ASN A 33 -2.12 4.74 22.72
C ASN A 33 -0.87 5.57 23.05
N ASN A 34 -1.05 6.86 23.29
CA ASN A 34 0.03 7.80 23.60
C ASN A 34 1.15 7.88 22.54
N ASN A 35 0.82 7.66 21.26
CA ASN A 35 1.72 8.01 20.15
C ASN A 35 1.21 9.27 19.43
N PRO A 36 2.10 10.19 19.00
CA PRO A 36 1.74 11.34 18.17
C PRO A 36 1.49 10.93 16.71
N LEU A 37 0.63 9.92 16.51
CA LEU A 37 0.25 9.43 15.19
C LEU A 37 -0.61 10.46 14.47
N GLY A 38 -0.57 10.46 13.14
CA GLY A 38 -1.43 11.33 12.35
C GLY A 38 -2.92 11.10 12.63
N ASP A 39 -3.70 12.17 12.54
CA ASP A 39 -5.14 12.22 12.83
C ASP A 39 -5.93 11.11 12.12
N HIS A 40 -5.50 10.73 10.90
CA HIS A 40 -6.15 9.67 10.17
C HIS A 40 -6.06 8.31 10.90
N ILE A 41 -4.87 7.91 11.36
CA ILE A 41 -4.69 6.65 12.09
C ILE A 41 -5.41 6.70 13.44
N LEU A 42 -5.34 7.83 14.14
CA LEU A 42 -6.06 8.01 15.41
C LEU A 42 -7.58 7.90 15.21
N SER A 43 -8.12 8.49 14.15
CA SER A 43 -9.54 8.41 13.83
C SER A 43 -10.00 7.00 13.46
N LEU A 44 -9.16 6.22 12.75
CA LEU A 44 -9.42 4.80 12.47
C LEU A 44 -9.36 3.98 13.75
N PHE A 45 -8.38 4.24 14.61
CA PHE A 45 -8.19 3.54 15.87
C PHE A 45 -9.32 3.81 16.88
N ALA A 46 -9.92 5.01 16.84
CA ALA A 46 -11.06 5.38 17.68
C ALA A 46 -12.39 4.69 17.29
N ARG A 47 -12.46 4.01 16.15
CA ARG A 47 -13.66 3.28 15.70
C ARG A 47 -13.85 1.97 16.48
N PRO A 48 -15.09 1.44 16.55
CA PRO A 48 -15.30 0.07 16.99
C PRO A 48 -14.49 -0.89 16.11
N ASN A 49 -13.68 -1.75 16.73
CA ASN A 49 -12.67 -2.58 16.06
C ASN A 49 -11.55 -1.78 15.38
N GLY A 50 -11.13 -0.64 15.93
CA GLY A 50 -10.15 0.27 15.35
C GLY A 50 -8.82 -0.40 14.96
N THR A 51 -8.36 -1.40 15.71
CA THR A 51 -7.21 -2.25 15.32
C THR A 51 -7.39 -2.85 13.93
N ARG A 52 -8.56 -3.45 13.65
CA ARG A 52 -8.84 -4.09 12.36
C ARG A 52 -8.95 -3.08 11.23
N GLU A 53 -9.53 -1.91 11.50
CA GLU A 53 -9.61 -0.81 10.53
C GLU A 53 -8.22 -0.29 10.15
N VAL A 54 -7.34 -0.08 11.14
CA VAL A 54 -5.95 0.33 10.91
C VAL A 54 -5.20 -0.75 10.12
N MET A 55 -5.35 -2.02 10.48
CA MET A 55 -4.69 -3.12 9.75
C MET A 55 -5.17 -3.24 8.30
N ASN A 56 -6.47 -3.07 8.05
CA ASN A 56 -7.04 -3.03 6.70
C ASN A 56 -6.46 -1.86 5.89
N TYR A 57 -6.44 -0.66 6.48
CA TYR A 57 -5.88 0.52 5.84
C TYR A 57 -4.41 0.32 5.46
N LEU A 58 -3.58 -0.18 6.39
CA LEU A 58 -2.16 -0.44 6.12
C LEU A 58 -1.98 -1.49 5.02
N ARG A 59 -2.82 -2.54 5.01
CA ARG A 59 -2.81 -3.59 3.97
C ARG A 59 -3.20 -3.06 2.60
N GLU A 60 -4.24 -2.24 2.51
CA GLU A 60 -4.64 -1.61 1.25
C GLU A 60 -3.56 -0.68 0.72
N LYS A 61 -2.97 0.16 1.58
CA LYS A 61 -1.86 1.04 1.20
C LYS A 61 -0.64 0.26 0.73
N TRP A 62 -0.29 -0.82 1.43
CA TRP A 62 0.80 -1.70 1.02
C TRP A 62 0.54 -2.36 -0.35
N ASN A 63 -0.68 -2.87 -0.57
CA ASN A 63 -1.07 -3.49 -1.83
C ASN A 63 -1.04 -2.49 -2.99
N LEU A 64 -1.51 -1.25 -2.77
CA LEU A 64 -1.42 -0.17 -3.74
C LEU A 64 0.04 0.15 -4.07
N LEU A 65 0.90 0.33 -3.07
CA LEU A 65 2.33 0.58 -3.31
C LEU A 65 2.99 -0.57 -4.08
N CYS A 66 2.63 -1.82 -3.77
CA CYS A 66 3.11 -3.00 -4.48
C CYS A 66 2.55 -3.12 -5.91
N SER A 67 1.36 -2.60 -6.20
CA SER A 67 0.83 -2.58 -7.56
C SER A 67 1.49 -1.49 -8.40
N PHE A 68 1.78 -0.32 -7.81
CA PHE A 68 2.55 0.74 -8.47
C PHE A 68 3.99 0.34 -8.78
N SER A 69 4.66 -0.39 -7.88
CA SER A 69 6.02 -0.89 -8.15
C SER A 69 6.06 -1.92 -9.28
N LYS A 70 5.04 -2.78 -9.39
CA LYS A 70 4.85 -3.66 -10.55
C LYS A 70 4.58 -2.86 -11.82
N MET A 71 3.78 -1.80 -11.73
CA MET A 71 3.44 -0.94 -12.87
C MET A 71 4.63 -0.12 -13.37
N SER A 72 5.56 0.29 -12.49
CA SER A 72 6.82 0.94 -12.89
C SER A 72 7.76 0.02 -13.69
N SER A 73 7.57 -1.31 -13.64
CA SER A 73 8.27 -2.25 -14.51
C SER A 73 7.59 -2.43 -15.88
N TYR A 74 6.33 -1.99 -16.01
CA TYR A 74 5.68 -1.83 -17.31
C TYR A 74 6.01 -0.42 -17.79
N LYS A 75 6.89 -0.35 -18.79
CA LYS A 75 7.20 0.90 -19.50
C LYS A 75 5.88 1.48 -20.00
N MET A 76 5.37 2.52 -19.34
CA MET A 76 4.22 3.29 -19.83
C MET A 76 4.57 3.75 -21.26
N PRO A 77 3.74 3.51 -22.28
CA PRO A 77 3.93 4.16 -23.56
C PRO A 77 3.77 5.66 -23.32
N LEU A 78 4.88 6.38 -23.37
CA LEU A 78 4.88 7.83 -23.31
C LEU A 78 4.33 8.37 -24.63
N SER A 79 3.35 9.27 -24.49
CA SER A 79 2.73 10.19 -25.46
C SER A 79 1.93 9.61 -26.63
N TRP A 80 0.69 10.10 -26.73
CA TRP A 80 -0.05 10.23 -27.99
C TRP A 80 0.68 11.21 -28.90
N ASP A 81 1.65 10.73 -29.67
CA ASP A 81 2.00 11.37 -30.93
C ASP A 81 1.80 10.34 -32.05
N ASN A 82 0.95 10.72 -32.99
CA ASN A 82 0.57 9.94 -34.15
C ASN A 82 1.81 9.61 -35.00
N THR A 83 2.21 8.34 -35.00
CA THR A 83 2.40 7.50 -36.20
C THR A 83 2.66 6.06 -35.74
N GLU A 84 1.60 5.30 -35.52
CA GLU A 84 1.68 3.85 -35.73
C GLU A 84 2.06 3.64 -37.20
N ILE A 85 3.35 3.51 -37.48
CA ILE A 85 3.79 2.77 -38.67
C ILE A 85 3.61 1.31 -38.28
N ASP A 86 2.52 0.73 -38.78
CA ASP A 86 2.25 -0.70 -38.67
C ASP A 86 3.41 -1.47 -39.33
N PRO A 87 4.15 -2.33 -38.61
CA PRO A 87 5.18 -3.16 -39.22
C PRO A 87 4.62 -4.24 -40.18
N ASN A 88 3.29 -4.33 -40.35
CA ASN A 88 2.62 -5.21 -41.29
C ASN A 88 2.01 -4.51 -42.52
N GLU A 89 2.37 -3.25 -42.81
CA GLU A 89 2.22 -2.75 -44.18
C GLU A 89 3.23 -3.47 -45.08
N ASN A 90 2.80 -4.65 -45.52
CA ASN A 90 3.40 -5.41 -46.59
C ASN A 90 3.54 -4.48 -47.79
N ASN A 91 4.75 -3.99 -47.98
CA ASN A 91 5.33 -3.71 -49.28
C ASN A 91 5.14 -4.96 -50.17
N SER A 92 3.96 -5.05 -50.77
CA SER A 92 3.66 -5.89 -51.91
C SER A 92 3.82 -5.00 -53.13
N ASN A 93 5.08 -4.71 -53.48
CA ASN A 93 5.43 -4.32 -54.83
C ASN A 93 5.09 -5.48 -55.78
N ILE A 94 3.99 -5.36 -56.53
CA ILE A 94 3.97 -5.56 -57.99
C ILE A 94 3.17 -4.40 -58.59
#